data_AF-R9JL15-F1
#
_entry.id   AF-R9JL15-F1
#
_cell.length_a   1.000
_cell.length_b   1.000
_cell.length_c   1.000
_cell.angle_alpha   90.00
_cell.angle_beta   90.00
_cell.angle_gamma   90.00
#
_symmetry.space_group_name_H-M   'P 1'
#
loop_
_entity.id
_entity.type
_entity.pdbx_description
1 polymer ?
#
loop_
_entity_poly.entity_id
_entity_poly.type
_entity_poly.pdbx_seq_one_letter_code
_entity_poly.pdbx_strand_id
1 'polypeptide(L)'
;MKNRIITYRQRIDALLAHPPDGTDWDSVLHEHLTQVSFFQHERLIHLIVTVTFALLTMTGLAVYCIAEYMPILAMIGLFMILLVPYIGHYYTLENEVQKMYKQYDMMLQNVHKSGADSHKI
;
A
#
# COMPACT_ATOMS: atom_id res chain seq x y z
N MET A 1 -12.36 4.42 4.50
CA MET A 1 -11.63 3.13 4.39
C MET A 1 -10.72 2.86 5.59
N LYS A 2 -9.94 3.85 6.06
CA LYS A 2 -9.07 3.80 7.27
C LYS A 2 -9.67 3.09 8.50
N ASN A 3 -10.91 3.40 8.87
CA ASN A 3 -11.51 2.82 10.09
C ASN A 3 -11.70 1.30 10.01
N ARG A 4 -12.00 0.71 8.84
CA ARG A 4 -12.17 -0.75 8.71
C ARG A 4 -10.86 -1.50 8.90
N ILE A 5 -9.75 -0.93 8.43
CA ILE A 5 -8.40 -1.50 8.59
C ILE A 5 -7.97 -1.46 10.06
N ILE A 6 -8.26 -0.37 10.77
CA ILE A 6 -7.91 -0.23 12.19
C ILE A 6 -8.70 -1.25 13.04
N THR A 7 -9.99 -1.42 12.79
CA THR A 7 -10.82 -2.39 13.52
C THR A 7 -10.38 -3.84 13.23
N TYR A 8 -10.00 -4.15 11.99
CA TYR A 8 -9.46 -5.46 11.64
C TYR A 8 -8.12 -5.71 12.33
N ARG A 9 -7.22 -4.71 12.35
CA ARG A 9 -5.92 -4.81 13.02
C ARG A 9 -6.06 -5.02 14.53
N GLN A 10 -6.98 -4.31 15.18
CA GLN A 10 -7.30 -4.49 16.59
C GLN A 10 -7.87 -5.87 16.89
N ARG A 11 -8.67 -6.43 15.97
CA ARG A 11 -9.19 -7.80 16.09
C ARG A 11 -8.06 -8.84 16.00
N ILE A 12 -7.10 -8.65 15.09
CA ILE A 12 -5.93 -9.52 14.93
C ILE A 12 -4.99 -9.40 16.15
N ASP A 13 -4.70 -8.20 16.62
CA ASP A 13 -3.88 -7.97 17.82
C ASP A 13 -4.54 -8.63 19.07
N ALA A 14 -5.87 -8.57 19.17
CA ALA A 14 -6.62 -9.25 20.24
C ALA A 14 -6.60 -10.79 20.11
N LEU A 15 -6.70 -11.33 18.89
CA LEU A 15 -6.59 -12.76 18.59
C LEU A 15 -5.18 -13.30 18.87
N LEU A 16 -4.14 -12.51 18.63
CA LEU A 16 -2.75 -12.83 18.97
C LEU A 16 -2.50 -12.79 20.49
N ALA A 17 -3.17 -11.89 21.22
CA ALA A 17 -3.02 -11.76 22.67
C ALA A 17 -3.72 -12.88 23.45
N HIS A 18 -4.89 -13.34 22.98
CA HIS A 18 -5.65 -14.45 23.56
C HIS A 18 -6.06 -15.43 22.45
N PRO A 19 -5.19 -16.38 22.08
CA PRO A 19 -5.52 -17.37 21.07
C PRO A 19 -6.56 -18.36 21.59
N PRO A 20 -7.75 -18.48 20.97
CA PRO A 20 -8.65 -19.59 21.21
C PRO A 20 -8.02 -20.91 20.73
N ASP A 21 -8.20 -21.99 21.49
CA ASP A 21 -7.79 -23.34 21.07
C ASP A 21 -8.50 -23.72 19.76
N GLY A 22 -7.73 -24.01 18.70
CA GLY A 22 -8.26 -24.39 17.37
C GLY A 22 -8.38 -23.25 16.35
N THR A 23 -7.66 -22.14 16.55
CA THR A 23 -7.68 -21.01 15.59
C THR A 23 -6.98 -21.40 14.28
N ASP A 24 -7.71 -21.27 13.17
CA ASP A 24 -7.20 -21.49 11.81
C ASP A 24 -6.33 -20.31 11.36
N TRP A 25 -5.05 -20.36 11.71
CA TRP A 25 -4.07 -19.33 11.39
C TRP A 25 -3.86 -19.16 9.88
N ASP A 26 -4.07 -20.21 9.09
CA ASP A 26 -3.94 -20.15 7.62
C ASP A 26 -5.02 -19.28 6.99
N SER A 27 -6.27 -19.41 7.44
CA SER A 27 -7.41 -18.57 7.05
C SER A 27 -7.14 -17.08 7.34
N VAL A 28 -6.67 -16.79 8.55
CA VAL A 28 -6.38 -15.41 9.00
C VAL A 28 -5.20 -14.80 8.21
N LEU A 29 -4.17 -15.61 7.92
CA LEU A 29 -3.03 -15.20 7.11
C LEU A 29 -3.45 -14.87 5.67
N HIS A 30 -4.35 -15.68 5.10
CA HIS A 30 -4.86 -15.46 3.76
C HIS A 30 -5.68 -14.18 3.64
N GLU A 31 -6.49 -13.86 4.65
CA GLU A 31 -7.25 -12.60 4.71
C GLU A 31 -6.30 -11.38 4.86
N HIS A 32 -5.24 -11.50 5.66
CA HIS A 32 -4.20 -10.46 5.78
C HIS A 32 -3.45 -10.22 4.46
N LEU A 33 -3.05 -11.28 3.76
CA LEU A 33 -2.42 -11.20 2.43
C LEU A 33 -3.33 -10.53 1.41
N THR A 34 -4.63 -10.84 1.45
CA THR A 34 -5.62 -10.21 0.59
C THR A 34 -5.69 -8.70 0.85
N GLN A 35 -5.70 -8.27 2.12
CA GLN A 35 -5.64 -6.85 2.46
C GLN A 35 -4.34 -6.18 2.00
N VAL A 36 -3.18 -6.83 2.19
CA VAL A 36 -1.89 -6.33 1.68
C VAL A 36 -1.95 -6.12 0.15
N SER A 37 -2.57 -7.06 -0.57
CA SER A 37 -2.76 -6.97 -2.03
C SER A 37 -3.61 -5.75 -2.43
N PHE A 38 -4.69 -5.45 -1.71
CA PHE A 38 -5.48 -4.22 -1.95
C PHE A 38 -4.64 -2.94 -1.82
N PHE A 39 -3.77 -2.85 -0.82
CA PHE A 39 -2.88 -1.70 -0.66
C PHE A 39 -1.79 -1.62 -1.73
N GLN A 40 -1.27 -2.77 -2.17
CA GLN A 40 -0.33 -2.82 -3.30
C GLN A 40 -1.01 -2.36 -4.59
N HIS A 41 -2.27 -2.76 -4.82
CA HIS A 41 -3.03 -2.36 -5.99
C HIS A 41 -3.25 -0.84 -6.06
N GLU A 42 -3.61 -0.22 -4.94
CA GLU A 42 -3.77 1.24 -4.86
C GLU A 42 -2.43 1.96 -5.10
N ARG A 43 -1.31 1.43 -4.58
CA ARG A 43 0.03 1.95 -4.89
C ARG A 43 0.37 1.85 -6.38
N LEU A 44 0.08 0.71 -7.01
CA LEU A 44 0.34 0.48 -8.43
C LEU A 44 -0.43 1.48 -9.30
N ILE A 45 -1.72 1.68 -9.00
CA ILE A 45 -2.53 2.69 -9.71
C ILE A 45 -1.92 4.08 -9.56
N HIS A 46 -1.52 4.48 -8.36
CA HIS A 46 -0.88 5.78 -8.14
C HIS A 46 0.41 5.94 -8.92
N LEU A 47 1.24 4.89 -8.99
CA LEU A 47 2.46 4.90 -9.79
C LEU A 47 2.15 5.08 -11.28
N ILE A 48 1.21 4.30 -11.82
CA ILE A 48 0.82 4.35 -13.24
C ILE A 48 0.28 5.74 -13.59
N VAL A 49 -0.61 6.29 -12.75
CA VAL A 49 -1.21 7.61 -12.97
C VAL A 49 -0.14 8.70 -12.89
N THR A 50 0.78 8.64 -11.91
CA THR A 50 1.88 9.61 -11.76
C THR A 50 2.84 9.57 -12.95
N VAL A 51 3.24 8.37 -13.40
CA VAL A 51 4.10 8.18 -14.58
C VAL A 51 3.40 8.70 -15.83
N THR A 52 2.10 8.44 -15.99
CA THR A 52 1.33 8.95 -17.13
C THR A 52 1.31 10.48 -17.15
N PHE A 53 1.05 11.14 -16.01
CA PHE A 53 1.12 12.60 -15.91
C PHE A 53 2.53 13.14 -16.15
N ALA A 54 3.58 12.47 -15.68
CA ALA A 54 4.95 12.85 -15.95
C ALA A 54 5.25 12.79 -17.47
N LEU A 55 4.85 11.73 -18.16
CA LEU A 55 5.02 11.59 -19.61
C LEU A 55 4.22 12.65 -20.39
N LEU A 56 2.97 12.93 -20.00
CA LEU A 56 2.17 14.00 -20.59
C LEU A 56 2.82 15.38 -20.37
N THR A 57 3.37 15.62 -19.19
CA THR A 57 4.06 16.88 -18.86
C THR A 57 5.32 17.04 -19.70
N MET A 58 6.13 15.98 -19.83
CA MET A 58 7.33 15.96 -20.70
C MET A 58 6.97 16.18 -22.17
N THR A 59 5.88 15.57 -22.64
CA THR A 59 5.38 15.76 -24.00
C THR A 59 4.90 17.20 -24.22
N GLY A 60 4.13 17.76 -23.27
CA GLY A 60 3.70 19.15 -23.30
C GLY A 60 4.89 20.12 -23.31
N LEU A 61 5.93 19.84 -22.51
CA LEU A 61 7.16 20.63 -22.49
C LEU A 61 7.87 20.58 -23.85
N ALA A 62 7.99 19.39 -24.46
CA ALA A 62 8.60 19.23 -25.78
C ALA A 62 7.84 20.01 -26.87
N VAL A 63 6.50 19.97 -26.85
CA VAL A 63 5.66 20.76 -27.79
C VAL A 63 5.82 22.26 -27.54
N TYR A 64 5.87 22.69 -26.28
CA TYR A 64 6.08 24.09 -25.92
C TYR A 64 7.42 24.61 -26.46
N CYS A 65 8.50 23.83 -26.40
CA CYS A 65 9.80 24.22 -26.95
C CYS A 65 9.82 24.44 -28.46
N ILE A 66 8.87 23.85 -29.21
CA ILE A 66 8.80 23.96 -30.68
C ILE A 66 7.79 25.04 -31.10
N ALA A 67 6.62 25.07 -30.45
CA ALA A 67 5.50 25.91 -30.87
C ALA A 67 5.32 27.18 -30.02
N GLU A 68 6.00 27.30 -28.88
CA GLU A 68 5.93 28.43 -27.94
C GLU A 68 4.50 28.85 -27.55
N TYR A 69 3.56 27.90 -27.59
CA TYR A 69 2.14 28.20 -27.39
C TYR A 69 1.84 28.39 -25.89
N MET A 70 1.57 29.63 -25.50
CA MET A 70 1.37 30.04 -24.11
C MET A 70 0.31 29.22 -23.33
N PRO A 71 -0.82 28.77 -23.92
CA PRO A 71 -1.77 27.90 -23.23
C PRO A 71 -1.21 26.54 -22.77
N ILE A 72 -0.14 26.03 -23.40
CA ILE A 72 0.51 24.77 -22.98
C ILE A 72 1.18 24.91 -21.62
N LEU A 73 1.72 26.10 -21.30
CA LEU A 73 2.29 26.39 -19.97
C LEU A 73 1.24 26.26 -18.86
N ALA A 74 0.01 26.74 -19.10
CA ALA A 74 -1.08 26.59 -18.13
C ALA A 74 -1.44 25.12 -17.91
N MET A 75 -1.44 24.32 -18.98
CA MET A 75 -1.69 22.87 -18.91
C MET A 75 -0.58 22.13 -18.13
N ILE A 76 0.69 22.47 -18.37
CA ILE A 76 1.85 21.94 -17.63
C ILE A 76 1.75 22.31 -16.14
N GLY A 77 1.38 23.56 -15.83
CA GLY A 77 1.18 24.01 -14.46
C GLY A 77 0.10 23.21 -13.72
N LEU A 78 -1.01 22.91 -14.41
CA LEU A 78 -2.07 22.06 -13.86
C LEU A 78 -1.57 20.64 -13.54
N PHE A 79 -0.78 20.03 -14.43
CA PHE A 79 -0.20 18.71 -14.18
C PHE A 79 0.79 18.72 -13.02
N MET A 80 1.58 19.79 -12.84
CA MET A 80 2.45 19.94 -11.67
C MET A 80 1.68 20.00 -10.35
N ILE A 81 0.56 20.73 -10.30
CA ILE A 81 -0.28 20.81 -9.10
C ILE A 81 -0.87 19.43 -8.76
N LEU A 82 -1.23 18.63 -9.77
CA LEU A 82 -1.71 17.27 -9.56
C LEU A 82 -0.61 16.31 -9.07
N LEU A 83 0.64 16.52 -9.50
CA LEU A 83 1.76 15.62 -9.17
C LEU A 83 2.09 15.61 -7.66
N VAL A 84 2.05 16.77 -7.01
CA VAL A 84 2.41 16.94 -5.59
C VAL A 84 1.55 16.10 -4.62
N PRO A 85 0.20 16.19 -4.63
CA PRO A 85 -0.64 15.36 -3.76
C PRO A 85 -0.53 13.87 -4.09
N TYR A 86 -0.29 13.52 -5.36
CA TYR A 86 -0.07 12.14 -5.79
C TYR A 86 1.19 11.53 -5.18
N ILE A 87 2.31 12.25 -5.19
CA ILE A 87 3.55 11.82 -4.53
C ILE A 87 3.34 11.67 -3.01
N GLY A 88 2.70 12.64 -2.37
CA GLY A 88 2.43 12.57 -0.92
C GLY A 88 1.55 11.39 -0.53
N HIS A 89 0.55 11.09 -1.35
CA HIS A 89 -0.33 9.95 -1.14
C HIS A 89 0.40 8.61 -1.35
N TYR A 90 1.31 8.53 -2.32
CA TYR A 90 2.20 7.37 -2.51
C TYR A 90 3.02 7.05 -1.24
N TYR A 91 3.69 8.05 -0.66
CA TYR A 91 4.47 7.86 0.58
C TYR A 91 3.62 7.44 1.78
N THR A 92 2.39 7.95 1.86
CA THR A 92 1.46 7.56 2.92
C THR A 92 1.07 6.08 2.79
N LEU A 93 0.80 5.61 1.57
CA LEU A 93 0.53 4.18 1.34
C LEU A 93 1.75 3.31 1.60
N GLU A 94 2.94 3.78 1.26
CA GLU A 94 4.17 3.02 1.45
C GLU A 94 4.45 2.68 2.92
N ASN A 95 4.31 3.68 3.77
CA ASN A 95 4.48 3.51 5.21
C ASN A 95 3.48 2.53 5.83
N GLU A 96 2.25 2.45 5.31
CA GLU A 96 1.23 1.53 5.82
C GLU A 96 1.51 0.08 5.38
N VAL A 97 1.91 -0.14 4.13
CA VAL A 97 2.30 -1.47 3.63
C VAL A 97 3.51 -2.02 4.39
N GLN A 98 4.52 -1.19 4.67
CA GLN A 98 5.68 -1.61 5.47
C GLN A 98 5.30 -2.08 6.89
N LYS A 99 4.31 -1.45 7.52
CA LYS A 99 3.80 -1.90 8.83
C LYS A 99 3.10 -3.26 8.71
N MET A 100 2.33 -3.49 7.65
CA MET A 100 1.65 -4.77 7.44
C MET A 100 2.61 -5.94 7.18
N TYR A 101 3.74 -5.70 6.51
CA TYR A 101 4.80 -6.71 6.36
C TYR A 101 5.44 -7.09 7.69
N LYS A 102 5.76 -6.10 8.55
CA LYS A 102 6.27 -6.38 9.89
C LYS A 102 5.28 -7.22 10.73
N GLN A 103 3.98 -6.96 10.58
CA GLN A 103 2.95 -7.76 11.26
C GLN A 103 2.88 -9.19 10.72
N TYR A 104 3.04 -9.38 9.41
CA TYR A 104 3.12 -10.70 8.80
C TYR A 104 4.31 -11.50 9.33
N ASP A 105 5.50 -10.90 9.40
CA ASP A 105 6.70 -11.57 9.93
C ASP A 105 6.55 -11.98 11.40
N MET A 106 5.89 -11.15 12.22
CA MET A 106 5.59 -11.48 13.61
C MET A 106 4.60 -12.65 13.73
N MET A 107 3.55 -12.69 12.90
CA MET A 107 2.61 -13.82 12.88
C MET A 107 3.31 -15.10 12.44
N LEU A 108 4.15 -15.04 11.41
CA LEU A 108 4.89 -16.20 10.91
C LEU A 108 5.87 -16.76 11.96
N GLN A 109 6.55 -15.89 12.72
CA GLN A 109 7.41 -16.33 13.83
C GLN A 109 6.64 -17.03 14.94
N ASN A 110 5.43 -16.55 15.27
CA ASN A 110 4.60 -17.19 16.29
C ASN A 110 4.07 -18.55 15.83
N VAL A 111 3.65 -18.67 14.56
CA VAL A 111 3.25 -19.96 13.97
C VAL A 111 4.41 -20.96 13.97
N HIS A 112 5.62 -20.52 13.61
CA HIS A 112 6.82 -21.37 13.66
C HIS A 112 7.19 -21.80 15.08
N LYS A 113 7.04 -20.91 16.07
CA LYS A 113 7.25 -21.25 17.49
C LYS A 113 6.22 -22.26 18.00
N SER A 114 4.94 -22.08 17.69
CA SER A 114 3.88 -23.03 18.06
C SER A 114 4.03 -24.40 17.38
N GLY A 115 4.55 -24.43 16.14
CA GLY A 115 4.89 -25.69 15.46
C GLY A 115 6.11 -26.41 16.04
N ALA A 116 7.08 -25.67 16.56
CA ALA A 116 8.29 -26.24 17.17
C ALA A 116 8.01 -26.87 18.55
N ASP A 117 7.06 -26.34 19.33
CA ASP A 117 6.63 -26.95 20.60
C ASP A 117 5.79 -28.22 20.41
N SER A 118 5.08 -28.36 19.29
CA SER A 118 4.33 -29.59 18.98
C SER A 118 5.20 -30.79 18.61
N HIS A 119 6.49 -30.60 18.32
CA HIS A 119 7.42 -31.69 18.00
C HIS A 119 8.27 -32.13 19.21
N LYS A 120 7.99 -31.59 20.40
CA LYS A 120 8.71 -31.89 21.65
C LYS A 120 7.90 -32.64 22.71
N ILE A 121 6.68 -33.08 22.39
CA ILE A 121 5.84 -33.91 23.27
C ILE A 121 5.80 -35.35 22.72
#